data_AF-A0A7U4SUK2-F1
#
_entry.id   AF-A0A7U4SUK2-F1
#
_cell.length_a   1.000
_cell.length_b   1.000
_cell.length_c   1.000
_cell.angle_alpha   90.00
_cell.angle_beta   90.00
_cell.angle_gamma   90.00
#
_symmetry.space_group_name_H-M   'P 1'
#
loop_
_entity.id
_entity.type
_entity.pdbx_description
1 polymer ?
#
loop_
_entity_poly.entity_id
_entity_poly.type
_entity_poly.pdbx_seq_one_letter_code
_entity_poly.pdbx_strand_id
1 'polypeptide(L)' 'MHINCISCGHQIEVDDDSYARYRGALRCWVCHSLLTVDIVEGCVESVRLQEASVIVPPNAQPNMRKPTPREVQHEQP' A
#
# COMPACT_ATOMS: atom_id res chain seq x y z
N MET A 1 0.86 12.85 18.31
CA MET A 1 1.11 13.52 17.01
C MET A 1 0.34 12.82 15.90
N HIS A 2 0.45 13.26 14.65
CA HIS A 2 -0.21 12.59 13.53
C HIS A 2 0.68 12.47 12.29
N ILE A 3 0.40 11.47 11.47
CA ILE A 3 1.08 11.20 10.20
C ILE A 3 0.03 11.10 9.11
N ASN A 4 0.17 11.88 8.05
CA ASN A 4 -0.74 11.77 6.91
C ASN A 4 -0.33 10.59 6.03
N CYS A 5 -1.28 9.73 5.70
CA CYS A 5 -1.06 8.66 4.74
C CYS A 5 -0.80 9.27 3.37
N ILE A 6 0.42 9.09 2.84
CA ILE A 6 0.79 9.61 1.51
C ILE A 6 0.08 8.89 0.35
N SER A 7 -0.68 7.82 0.64
CA SER A 7 -1.46 7.09 -0.35
C SER A 7 -2.91 7.57 -0.48
N CYS A 8 -3.54 8.02 0.60
CA CYS A 8 -4.97 8.37 0.61
C CYS A 8 -5.30 9.70 1.33
N GLY A 9 -4.32 10.33 1.97
CA GLY A 9 -4.47 11.58 2.72
C GLY A 9 -5.07 11.42 4.13
N HIS A 10 -5.45 10.22 4.55
CA HIS A 10 -6.01 10.02 5.89
C HIS A 10 -4.98 10.29 7.00
N GLN A 11 -5.42 10.95 8.06
CA GLN A 11 -4.58 11.27 9.22
C GLN A 11 -4.51 10.09 10.19
N ILE A 12 -3.31 9.59 10.42
CA ILE A 12 -3.03 8.47 11.33
C ILE A 12 -2.55 9.08 12.65
N GLU A 13 -3.37 9.01 13.70
CA GLU A 13 -2.99 9.43 15.05
C GLU A 13 -2.02 8.42 15.68
N VAL A 14 -0.94 8.93 16.26
CA VAL A 14 0.05 8.14 16.99
C VAL A 14 0.41 8.83 18.30
N ASP A 15 0.61 8.03 19.35
CA ASP A 15 0.93 8.52 20.68
C ASP A 15 2.30 9.22 20.70
N ASP A 16 2.37 10.40 21.31
CA ASP A 16 3.58 11.24 21.31
C ASP A 16 4.74 10.63 22.10
N ASP A 17 4.46 9.88 23.17
CA ASP A 17 5.48 9.31 24.06
C ASP A 17 6.00 7.98 23.51
N SER A 18 5.08 7.08 23.14
CA SER A 18 5.39 5.74 22.65
C SER A 18 6.11 5.73 21.30
N TYR A 19 5.90 6.77 20.49
CA TYR A 19 6.48 6.87 19.15
C TYR A 19 7.57 7.93 19.03
N ALA A 20 8.02 8.55 20.14
CA ALA A 20 9.02 9.63 20.12
C ALA A 20 10.33 9.25 19.41
N ARG A 21 10.69 7.97 19.36
CA ARG A 21 11.87 7.42 18.65
C ARG A 21 11.53 6.12 17.92
N TYR A 22 10.56 6.17 17.01
CA TYR A 22 10.08 4.99 16.28
C TYR A 22 10.58 4.95 14.84
N ARG A 23 11.08 3.78 14.43
CA ARG A 23 11.43 3.50 13.04
C ARG A 23 10.84 2.16 12.64
N GLY A 24 9.90 2.17 11.69
CA GLY A 24 9.20 0.95 11.30
C GLY A 24 8.01 1.18 10.39
N ALA A 25 7.23 0.12 10.19
CA ALA A 25 6.05 0.16 9.34
C ALA A 25 4.80 0.62 10.14
N LEU A 26 3.94 1.38 9.50
CA LEU A 26 2.61 1.78 9.97
C LEU A 26 1.60 1.47 8.88
N ARG A 27 0.53 0.78 9.23
CA ARG A 27 -0.56 0.48 8.30
C ARG A 27 -1.65 1.54 8.40
N CYS A 28 -2.00 2.17 7.29
CA CYS A 28 -3.18 3.01 7.24
C CYS A 28 -4.43 2.13 7.38
N TRP A 29 -5.29 2.37 8.36
CA TRP A 29 -6.51 1.57 8.53
C TRP A 29 -7.58 1.85 7.48
N VAL A 30 -7.50 2.98 6.75
CA VAL A 30 -8.46 3.36 5.71
C VAL A 30 -8.16 2.69 4.37
N CYS A 31 -6.95 2.89 3.82
CA CYS A 31 -6.60 2.35 2.50
C CYS A 31 -5.73 1.10 2.58
N HIS A 32 -5.36 0.65 3.78
CA HIS A 32 -4.50 -0.50 4.04
C HIS A 32 -3.07 -0.42 3.52
N SER A 33 -2.67 0.71 2.91
CA SER A 33 -1.30 0.97 2.50
C SER A 33 -0.34 0.92 3.69
N LEU A 34 0.84 0.35 3.48
CA LEU A 34 1.89 0.22 4.47
C LEU A 34 2.92 1.33 4.27
N LEU A 35 3.20 2.08 5.33
CA LEU A 35 4.07 3.24 5.33
C LEU A 35 5.29 2.94 6.22
N THR A 36 6.49 3.05 5.68
CA THR A 36 7.70 3.05 6.51
C THR A 36 7.93 4.47 7.02
N VAL A 37 8.00 4.64 8.32
CA VAL A 37 8.19 5.93 8.99
C VAL A 37 9.47 5.93 9.83
N ASP A 38 10.08 7.11 9.92
CA ASP A 38 11.20 7.39 10.81
C ASP A 38 10.84 8.61 11.66
N ILE A 39 10.85 8.45 12.98
CA ILE A 39 10.47 9.45 13.97
C ILE A 39 11.62 9.64 14.94
N VAL A 40 12.05 10.88 15.08
CA VAL A 40 13.17 11.27 15.95
C VAL A 40 12.71 12.45 16.80
N GLU A 41 12.77 12.27 18.13
CA GLU A 41 12.37 13.28 19.11
C GLU A 41 10.94 13.81 18.90
N GLY A 42 10.01 12.90 18.57
CA GLY A 42 8.60 13.23 18.31
C GLY A 42 8.36 13.97 16.99
N CYS A 43 9.38 14.12 16.14
CA CYS A 43 9.27 14.70 14.81
C CYS A 43 9.37 13.61 13.75
N VAL A 44 8.48 13.65 12.75
CA VAL A 44 8.54 12.75 11.60
C VAL A 44 9.64 13.23 10.66
N GLU A 45 10.73 12.47 10.54
CA GLU A 45 11.84 12.79 9.63
C GLU A 45 11.56 12.27 8.21
N SER A 46 10.93 11.10 8.08
CA SER A 46 10.59 10.57 6.76
C SER A 46 9.37 9.65 6.78
N VAL A 47 8.65 9.65 5.65
CA VAL A 47 7.54 8.74 5.35
C VAL A 47 7.72 8.21 3.94
N ARG A 48 7.70 6.89 3.78
CA ARG A 48 7.80 6.22 2.48
C ARG A 48 6.72 5.15 2.35
N LEU A 49 6.18 4.98 1.15
CA LEU A 49 5.27 3.87 0.87
C LEU A 49 6.12 2.60 0.81
N GLN A 50 5.73 1.56 1.53
CA GLN A 50 6.40 0.28 1.44
C GLN A 50 5.93 -0.44 0.19
N GLU A 51 6.83 -0.60 -0.77
CA GLU A 51 6.58 -1.38 -1.97
C GLU A 51 6.42 -2.85 -1.58
N ALA A 52 5.34 -3.48 -2.04
CA ALA A 52 5.20 -4.92 -1.91
C ALA A 52 6.29 -5.57 -2.77
N SER A 53 7.30 -6.16 -2.13
CA SER A 53 8.22 -7.03 -2.84
C SER A 53 7.42 -8.23 -3.32
N VAL A 54 7.11 -8.26 -4.61
CA VAL A 54 6.50 -9.41 -5.22
C VAL A 54 7.56 -10.50 -5.18
N ILE A 55 7.42 -11.46 -4.26
CA ILE A 55 8.15 -12.72 -4.35
C ILE A 55 7.53 -13.45 -5.54
N VAL A 56 7.95 -13.07 -6.75
CA VAL A 56 7.69 -13.88 -7.93
C VAL A 56 8.60 -15.09 -7.76
N PRO A 57 8.06 -16.31 -7.62
CA PRO A 57 8.88 -17.49 -7.77
C PRO A 57 9.62 -17.35 -9.11
N PRO A 58 10.92 -17.65 -9.20
CA PRO A 58 11.71 -17.44 -10.41
C PRO A 58 11.17 -18.17 -11.64
N ASN A 59 10.20 -19.08 -11.47
CA ASN A 59 9.58 -19.89 -12.52
C ASN A 59 8.10 -19.58 -12.79
N ALA A 60 7.51 -18.54 -12.19
CA ALA A 60 6.13 -18.17 -12.45
C ALA A 60 6.03 -17.34 -13.74
N GLN A 61 5.74 -17.98 -14.87
CA GLN A 61 5.41 -17.25 -16.09
C GLN A 61 4.08 -16.49 -15.90
N PRO A 62 3.99 -15.20 -16.25
CA PRO A 62 2.73 -14.46 -16.22
C PRO A 62 1.80 -15.08 -17.26
N ASN A 63 0.82 -15.86 -16.80
CA ASN A 63 -0.21 -16.41 -17.67
C ASN A 63 -1.13 -15.25 -18.07
N MET A 64 -0.81 -14.58 -19.17
CA MET A 64 -1.72 -13.61 -19.78
C MET A 64 -2.98 -14.36 -20.20
N ARG A 65 -4.05 -14.26 -19.40
CA ARG A 65 -5.37 -14.71 -19.81
C ARG A 65 -5.74 -13.92 -21.06
N LYS A 66 -5.80 -14.61 -22.21
CA LYS A 66 -6.30 -14.05 -23.46
C LYS A 66 -7.72 -13.52 -23.21
N PRO A 67 -8.06 -12.29 -23.65
CA PRO A 67 -9.44 -11.84 -23.63
C PRO A 67 -10.27 -12.82 -24.45
N THR A 68 -11.28 -13.43 -23.82
CA THR A 68 -12.30 -14.21 -24.52
C THR A 68 -12.97 -13.30 -25.55
N PRO A 69 -13.01 -13.68 -26.85
CA PRO A 69 -13.80 -12.95 -27.83
C PRO A 69 -15.25 -12.96 -27.36
N ARG A 70 -15.88 -11.78 -27.28
CA ARG A 70 -17.32 -11.67 -27.06
C ARG A 70 -18.02 -12.39 -28.21
N GLU A 71 -18.69 -13.50 -27.92
CA GLU A 71 -19.63 -14.12 -28.85
C GLU A 71 -20.72 -13.09 -29.17
N VAL A 72 -20.69 -12.56 -30.39
CA VAL A 72 -21.78 -11.77 -30.96
C VAL A 72 -22.87 -12.76 -31.31
N GLN A 73 -23.89 -12.85 -30.44
CA GLN A 73 -25.11 -13.59 -30.77
C GLN A 73 -25.80 -12.89 -31.94
N HIS A 74 -25.66 -13.47 -33.13
CA HIS A 74 -26.54 -13.20 -34.26
C HIS A 74 -27.86 -13.93 -34.00
N GLU A 75 -28.88 -13.18 -33.58
CA GLU A 75 -30.25 -13.63 -33.67
C GLU A 75 -30.73 -13.50 -35.12
N GLN A 76 -31.03 -14.64 -35.73
CA GLN A 76 -31.93 -14.80 -36.88
C GLN A 76 -32.61 -16.17 -36.78
N PRO A 77 -33.75 -16.40 -37.46
CA PRO A 77 -34.53 -15.48 -38.31
C PRO A 77 -35.91 -15.08 -37.73
#